data_AF-A0A2K0XYJ2-F1
#
_entry.id   AF-A0A2K0XYJ2-F1
#
_cell.length_a   1.000
_cell.length_b   1.000
_cell.length_c   1.000
_cell.angle_alpha   90.00
_cell.angle_beta   90.00
_cell.angle_gamma   90.00
#
_symmetry.space_group_name_H-M   'P 1'
#
loop_
_entity.id
_entity.type
_entity.pdbx_description
1 polymer ?
#
loop_
_entity_poly.entity_id
_entity_poly.type
_entity_poly.pdbx_seq_one_letter_code
_entity_poly.pdbx_strand_id
1 'polypeptide(L)'
;MSAGSSLPYRLRPNKAVDRELFLSLLMRLAPALSLEKYHYVGLGGPFLEDFRLVHARLGLERMTCVETEEEVHKRQLFNRPVASIECVHKTLEDYLDGIDFEVPAIVWFDYTEPRGITTQIERFARTIGTVPLGSVLRVTLNANPESLGKPEANEVSVEIDGAASGDRKDKPTVQEWRLARFKERVGQLFPSGLSAEDMTQKRFGFSVLRVLKLAVEKEALNFRDRQIVWALATHYKDGQAMVTAALVVCAADDSVVGDLVKGWEFNSTPDAPHRLDLPALSTLERLTMESNDEVGAKMAFKLPKSDMGEDPITVFKKFYRIYPHFSRVEL
;
A
#
# COMPACT_ATOMS: atom_id res chain seq x y z
N MET A 1 1.10 23.39 4.81
CA MET A 1 0.72 23.34 3.39
C MET A 1 1.08 21.96 2.83
N SER A 2 0.33 20.93 3.22
CA SER A 2 0.44 19.57 2.67
C SER A 2 -0.48 19.44 1.46
N ALA A 3 -0.21 20.22 0.42
CA ALA A 3 -0.73 19.88 -0.89
C ALA A 3 0.04 18.65 -1.35
N GLY A 4 -0.49 17.46 -1.07
CA GLY A 4 -0.12 16.29 -1.84
C GLY A 4 -0.33 16.67 -3.30
N SER A 5 0.77 16.96 -4.00
CA SER A 5 0.81 17.22 -5.44
C SER A 5 0.47 15.90 -6.13
N SER A 6 -0.78 15.48 -5.99
CA SER A 6 -1.26 14.21 -6.48
C SER A 6 -1.71 14.45 -7.90
N LEU A 7 -1.06 13.75 -8.83
CA LEU A 7 -1.71 13.43 -10.09
C LEU A 7 -3.15 13.01 -9.76
N PRO A 8 -4.16 13.56 -10.46
CA PRO A 8 -5.55 13.10 -10.35
C PRO A 8 -5.62 11.57 -10.26
N TYR A 9 -6.53 11.04 -9.45
CA TYR A 9 -6.65 9.60 -9.18
C TYR A 9 -6.64 8.72 -10.44
N ARG A 10 -7.22 9.27 -11.53
CA ARG A 10 -7.29 8.68 -12.88
C ARG A 10 -5.95 8.65 -13.64
N LEU A 11 -4.89 9.19 -13.08
CA LEU A 11 -3.54 9.22 -13.66
C LEU A 11 -2.55 8.41 -12.80
N ARG A 12 -3.06 7.61 -11.86
CA ARG A 12 -2.27 6.76 -10.95
C ARG A 12 -2.48 5.28 -11.30
N PRO A 13 -1.92 4.79 -12.41
CA PRO A 13 -2.17 3.43 -12.89
C PRO A 13 -1.73 2.37 -11.88
N ASN A 14 -0.64 2.58 -11.15
CA ASN A 14 -0.17 1.59 -10.19
C ASN A 14 -1.07 1.52 -8.96
N LYS A 15 -1.54 2.65 -8.41
CA LYS A 15 -2.55 2.68 -7.33
C LYS A 15 -3.87 2.05 -7.76
N ALA A 16 -4.27 2.21 -9.03
CA ALA A 16 -5.47 1.55 -9.55
C ALA A 16 -5.31 0.02 -9.59
N VAL A 17 -4.16 -0.49 -10.04
CA VAL A 17 -3.87 -1.93 -10.00
C VAL A 17 -3.78 -2.45 -8.57
N ASP A 18 -3.13 -1.74 -7.65
CA ASP A 18 -3.09 -2.09 -6.23
C ASP A 18 -4.48 -2.23 -5.61
N ARG A 19 -5.40 -1.32 -5.95
CA ARG A 19 -6.80 -1.37 -5.51
C ARG A 19 -7.53 -2.57 -6.09
N GLU A 20 -7.42 -2.82 -7.40
CA GLU A 20 -8.06 -3.99 -8.02
C GLU A 20 -7.52 -5.31 -7.46
N LEU A 21 -6.23 -5.39 -7.13
CA LEU A 21 -5.66 -6.53 -6.41
C LEU A 21 -6.32 -6.71 -5.05
N PHE A 22 -6.51 -5.64 -4.28
CA PHE A 22 -7.20 -5.73 -3.00
C PHE A 22 -8.66 -6.15 -3.13
N LEU A 23 -9.40 -5.55 -4.07
CA LEU A 23 -10.79 -5.95 -4.35
C LEU A 23 -10.87 -7.41 -4.80
N SER A 24 -9.91 -7.88 -5.61
CA SER A 24 -9.81 -9.30 -6.00
C SER A 24 -9.52 -10.21 -4.81
N LEU A 25 -8.68 -9.79 -3.85
CA LEU A 25 -8.47 -10.52 -2.60
C LEU A 25 -9.77 -10.63 -1.82
N LEU A 26 -10.49 -9.52 -1.62
CA LEU A 26 -11.76 -9.51 -0.90
C LEU A 26 -12.78 -10.43 -1.58
N MET A 27 -12.94 -10.36 -2.91
CA MET A 27 -13.83 -11.26 -3.64
C MET A 27 -13.48 -12.74 -3.46
N ARG A 28 -12.19 -13.06 -3.34
CA ARG A 28 -11.73 -14.43 -3.09
C ARG A 28 -12.06 -14.91 -1.68
N LEU A 29 -11.97 -14.01 -0.69
CA LEU A 29 -12.28 -14.30 0.71
C LEU A 29 -13.79 -14.30 1.00
N ALA A 30 -14.59 -13.59 0.19
CA ALA A 30 -16.02 -13.35 0.41
C ALA A 30 -16.82 -14.62 0.74
N PRO A 31 -16.72 -15.74 -0.02
CA PRO A 31 -17.52 -16.93 0.26
C PRO A 31 -17.18 -17.62 1.59
N ALA A 32 -15.91 -17.58 1.99
CA ALA A 32 -15.45 -18.25 3.21
C ALA A 32 -15.71 -17.41 4.46
N LEU A 33 -15.65 -16.08 4.33
CA LEU A 33 -15.78 -15.15 5.43
C LEU A 33 -17.16 -14.49 5.53
N SER A 34 -18.05 -14.66 4.54
CA SER A 34 -19.32 -13.91 4.45
C SER A 34 -19.10 -12.39 4.52
N LEU A 35 -18.17 -11.89 3.68
CA LEU A 35 -17.72 -10.50 3.75
C LEU A 35 -18.85 -9.49 3.57
N GLU A 36 -19.97 -9.83 2.93
CA GLU A 36 -21.14 -8.96 2.78
C GLU A 36 -21.70 -8.44 4.12
N LYS A 37 -21.42 -9.15 5.22
CA LYS A 37 -21.86 -8.80 6.59
C LYS A 37 -20.85 -7.94 7.36
N TYR A 38 -19.71 -7.64 6.78
CA TYR A 38 -18.61 -6.96 7.48
C TYR A 38 -18.86 -5.45 7.59
N HIS A 39 -18.24 -4.84 8.59
CA HIS A 39 -18.12 -3.38 8.68
C HIS A 39 -16.86 -2.93 7.95
N TYR A 40 -17.02 -2.14 6.88
CA TYR A 40 -15.87 -1.50 6.23
C TYR A 40 -15.54 -0.14 6.86
N VAL A 41 -14.30 0.05 7.28
CA VAL A 41 -13.78 1.31 7.83
C VAL A 41 -12.57 1.75 7.02
N GLY A 42 -12.53 3.01 6.60
CA GLY A 42 -11.37 3.51 5.86
C GLY A 42 -11.38 5.00 5.59
N LEU A 43 -10.44 5.43 4.74
CA LEU A 43 -10.24 6.81 4.33
C LEU A 43 -10.60 6.94 2.85
N GLY A 44 -11.65 7.70 2.51
CA GLY A 44 -12.21 7.72 1.16
C GLY A 44 -11.89 8.96 0.33
N GLY A 45 -11.21 9.96 0.92
CA GLY A 45 -11.01 11.27 0.32
C GLY A 45 -12.34 11.94 -0.08
N PRO A 46 -12.32 13.01 -0.90
CA PRO A 46 -13.52 13.79 -1.17
C PRO A 46 -14.57 13.08 -2.05
N PHE A 47 -14.20 11.98 -2.72
CA PHE A 47 -15.02 11.30 -3.74
C PHE A 47 -15.46 9.89 -3.35
N LEU A 48 -14.95 9.34 -2.25
CA LEU A 48 -15.36 8.03 -1.72
C LEU A 48 -15.23 6.89 -2.76
N GLU A 49 -14.24 6.98 -3.65
CA GLU A 49 -14.11 6.05 -4.78
C GLU A 49 -13.83 4.61 -4.32
N ASP A 50 -12.96 4.43 -3.32
CA ASP A 50 -12.70 3.12 -2.73
C ASP A 50 -13.95 2.53 -2.08
N PHE A 51 -14.75 3.34 -1.38
CA PHE A 51 -16.01 2.93 -0.78
C PHE A 51 -17.03 2.48 -1.85
N ARG A 52 -17.14 3.25 -2.95
CA ARG A 52 -17.99 2.91 -4.08
C ARG A 52 -17.61 1.55 -4.68
N LEU A 53 -16.32 1.31 -4.87
CA LEU A 53 -15.80 0.08 -5.47
C LEU A 53 -15.96 -1.13 -4.55
N VAL A 54 -15.66 -0.97 -3.25
CA VAL A 54 -15.86 -2.04 -2.25
C VAL A 54 -17.34 -2.43 -2.16
N HIS A 55 -18.25 -1.45 -2.06
CA HIS A 55 -19.69 -1.73 -2.05
C HIS A 55 -20.16 -2.39 -3.34
N ALA A 56 -19.71 -1.91 -4.50
CA ALA A 56 -20.10 -2.50 -5.78
C ALA A 56 -19.65 -3.96 -5.95
N ARG A 57 -18.57 -4.38 -5.27
CA ARG A 57 -18.04 -5.75 -5.34
C ARG A 57 -18.63 -6.67 -4.27
N LEU A 58 -18.81 -6.18 -3.04
CA LEU A 58 -19.18 -7.01 -1.89
C LEU A 58 -20.61 -6.80 -1.39
N GLY A 59 -21.27 -5.71 -1.78
CA GLY A 59 -22.62 -5.38 -1.31
C GLY A 59 -22.70 -4.95 0.16
N LEU A 60 -21.61 -4.42 0.74
CA LEU A 60 -21.57 -4.07 2.17
C LEU A 60 -22.65 -3.06 2.56
N GLU A 61 -23.36 -3.36 3.64
CA GLU A 61 -24.42 -2.51 4.20
C GLU A 61 -23.93 -1.56 5.31
N ARG A 62 -22.76 -1.83 5.90
CA ARG A 62 -22.18 -1.01 6.99
C ARG A 62 -20.80 -0.51 6.59
N MET A 63 -20.69 0.77 6.24
CA MET A 63 -19.42 1.39 5.84
C MET A 63 -19.22 2.74 6.52
N THR A 64 -18.05 2.97 7.11
CA THR A 64 -17.69 4.24 7.74
C THR A 64 -16.43 4.84 7.13
N CYS A 65 -16.58 6.02 6.54
CA CYS A 65 -15.48 6.85 6.06
C CYS A 65 -15.10 7.86 7.12
N VAL A 66 -13.84 7.84 7.55
CA VAL A 66 -13.29 8.79 8.50
C VAL A 66 -12.48 9.85 7.76
N GLU A 67 -12.61 11.10 8.17
CA GLU A 67 -11.92 12.24 7.56
C GLU A 67 -11.61 13.30 8.63
N THR A 68 -10.42 13.89 8.58
CA THR A 68 -9.97 14.92 9.53
C THR A 68 -10.16 16.33 8.98
N GLU A 69 -10.09 16.49 7.65
CA GLU A 69 -10.17 17.79 6.99
C GLU A 69 -11.64 18.19 6.74
N GLU A 70 -12.09 19.27 7.38
CA GLU A 70 -13.50 19.70 7.37
C GLU A 70 -14.05 19.91 5.95
N GLU A 71 -13.28 20.53 5.06
CA GLU A 71 -13.70 20.77 3.68
C GLU A 71 -13.76 19.49 2.84
N VAL A 72 -12.91 18.51 3.13
CA VAL A 72 -12.99 17.19 2.49
C VAL A 72 -14.21 16.44 3.00
N HIS A 73 -14.49 16.53 4.30
CA HIS A 73 -15.68 15.93 4.92
C HIS A 73 -16.99 16.49 4.33
N LYS A 74 -17.11 17.81 4.15
CA LYS A 74 -18.25 18.44 3.47
C LYS A 74 -18.43 17.89 2.04
N ARG A 75 -17.32 17.69 1.31
CA ARG A 75 -17.34 17.10 -0.03
C ARG A 75 -17.71 15.61 -0.02
N GLN A 76 -17.33 14.85 1.00
CA GLN A 76 -17.76 13.46 1.17
C GLN A 76 -19.28 13.36 1.34
N LEU A 77 -19.86 14.21 2.19
CA LEU A 77 -21.32 14.24 2.40
C LEU A 77 -22.07 14.54 1.10
N PHE A 78 -21.54 15.44 0.27
CA PHE A 78 -22.11 15.75 -1.05
C PHE A 78 -21.92 14.61 -2.07
N ASN A 79 -20.71 14.03 -2.16
CA ASN A 79 -20.36 13.02 -3.16
C ASN A 79 -20.74 11.59 -2.75
N ARG A 80 -21.42 11.41 -1.61
CA ARG A 80 -21.72 10.10 -1.03
C ARG A 80 -22.40 9.17 -2.05
N PRO A 81 -21.72 8.11 -2.53
CA PRO A 81 -22.22 7.29 -3.63
C PRO A 81 -23.28 6.28 -3.20
N VAL A 82 -23.33 5.95 -1.90
CA VAL A 82 -24.24 4.94 -1.34
C VAL A 82 -24.73 5.42 0.02
N ALA A 83 -26.03 5.26 0.29
CA ALA A 83 -26.65 5.73 1.53
C ALA A 83 -26.08 5.08 2.80
N SER A 84 -25.58 3.84 2.70
CA SER A 84 -24.95 3.09 3.79
C SER A 84 -23.59 3.63 4.24
N ILE A 85 -23.03 4.62 3.54
CA ILE A 85 -21.77 5.25 3.94
C ILE A 85 -22.06 6.30 4.99
N GLU A 86 -21.57 6.04 6.19
CA GLU A 86 -21.44 7.04 7.24
C GLU A 86 -20.13 7.79 7.03
N CYS A 87 -20.18 9.12 6.92
CA CYS A 87 -18.99 9.96 6.90
C CYS A 87 -18.83 10.59 8.28
N VAL A 88 -17.66 10.45 8.90
CA VAL A 88 -17.39 10.90 10.27
C VAL A 88 -16.20 11.85 10.27
N HIS A 89 -16.37 13.04 10.84
CA HIS A 89 -15.31 14.03 10.99
C HIS A 89 -14.50 13.76 12.28
N LYS A 90 -13.50 12.88 12.18
CA LYS A 90 -12.61 12.45 13.29
C LYS A 90 -11.25 12.05 12.71
N THR A 91 -10.24 11.87 13.57
CA THR A 91 -9.07 11.07 13.19
C THR A 91 -9.44 9.59 13.12
N LEU A 92 -8.71 8.80 12.32
CA LEU A 92 -8.92 7.36 12.24
C LEU A 92 -8.66 6.71 13.60
N GLU A 93 -7.66 7.21 14.32
CA GLU A 93 -7.29 6.78 15.67
C GLU A 93 -8.43 7.02 16.66
N ASP A 94 -8.97 8.24 16.73
CA ASP A 94 -10.09 8.57 17.63
C ASP A 94 -11.36 7.78 17.31
N TYR A 95 -11.60 7.50 16.02
CA TYR A 95 -12.73 6.67 15.62
C TYR A 95 -12.55 5.22 16.10
N LEU A 96 -11.39 4.63 15.81
CA LEU A 96 -11.10 3.24 16.16
C LEU A 96 -10.96 3.01 17.68
N ASP A 97 -10.57 4.03 18.46
CA ASP A 97 -10.53 3.95 19.92
C ASP A 97 -11.91 4.10 20.57
N GLY A 98 -12.89 4.63 19.83
CA GLY A 98 -14.26 4.84 20.31
C GLY A 98 -15.28 3.82 19.80
N ILE A 99 -14.85 2.78 19.09
CA ILE A 99 -15.73 1.76 18.50
C ILE A 99 -15.38 0.36 18.99
N ASP A 100 -16.41 -0.39 19.38
CA ASP A 100 -16.34 -1.84 19.54
C ASP A 100 -16.97 -2.50 18.31
N PHE A 101 -16.20 -3.33 17.61
CA PHE A 101 -16.67 -4.04 16.44
C PHE A 101 -17.54 -5.24 16.84
N GLU A 102 -18.85 -5.14 16.63
CA GLU A 102 -19.81 -6.25 16.87
C GLU A 102 -19.72 -7.36 15.82
N VAL A 103 -19.21 -7.03 14.64
CA VAL A 103 -18.99 -7.94 13.52
C VAL A 103 -17.56 -7.79 13.02
N PRO A 104 -16.98 -8.82 12.38
CA PRO A 104 -15.67 -8.68 11.74
C PRO A 104 -15.63 -7.49 10.77
N ALA A 105 -14.47 -6.86 10.68
CA ALA A 105 -14.29 -5.62 9.95
C ALA A 105 -13.30 -5.76 8.80
N ILE A 106 -13.49 -4.92 7.78
CA ILE A 106 -12.46 -4.62 6.79
C ILE A 106 -11.96 -3.22 7.11
N VAL A 107 -10.73 -3.09 7.62
CA VAL A 107 -10.17 -1.77 7.98
C VAL A 107 -9.02 -1.43 7.04
N TRP A 108 -9.15 -0.34 6.29
CA TRP A 108 -8.10 0.17 5.40
C TRP A 108 -7.51 1.49 5.91
N PHE A 109 -6.30 1.39 6.44
CA PHE A 109 -5.43 2.48 6.85
C PHE A 109 -4.70 3.07 5.61
N ASP A 110 -5.36 3.90 4.79
CA ASP A 110 -4.74 4.57 3.62
C ASP A 110 -3.87 5.78 4.05
N TYR A 111 -2.81 5.54 4.82
CA TYR A 111 -1.94 6.62 5.29
C TYR A 111 -1.10 7.19 4.14
N THR A 112 -1.23 8.51 3.93
CA THR A 112 -0.47 9.24 2.92
C THR A 112 0.63 10.12 3.51
N GLU A 113 0.54 10.47 4.80
CA GLU A 113 1.50 11.37 5.44
C GLU A 113 2.85 10.68 5.70
N PRO A 114 3.98 11.23 5.22
CA PRO A 114 5.30 10.60 5.38
C PRO A 114 5.90 10.63 6.79
N ARG A 115 5.45 11.57 7.65
CA ARG A 115 6.09 11.84 8.95
C ARG A 115 5.67 10.88 10.06
N GLY A 116 4.50 10.24 9.92
CA GLY A 116 3.90 9.39 10.96
C GLY A 116 4.21 7.90 10.87
N ILE A 117 5.22 7.47 10.09
CA ILE A 117 5.36 6.04 9.74
C ILE A 117 5.38 5.08 10.94
N THR A 118 6.04 5.46 12.04
CA THR A 118 6.15 4.62 13.25
C THR A 118 4.80 4.50 13.95
N THR A 119 4.12 5.61 14.21
CA THR A 119 2.81 5.62 14.87
C THR A 119 1.75 4.94 14.01
N GLN A 120 1.81 5.11 12.69
CA GLN A 120 0.95 4.43 11.70
C GLN A 120 1.14 2.91 11.73
N ILE A 121 2.40 2.43 11.74
CA ILE A 121 2.71 1.00 11.84
C ILE A 121 2.26 0.42 13.18
N GLU A 122 2.55 1.11 14.29
CA GLU A 122 2.14 0.68 15.62
C GLU A 122 0.61 0.64 15.75
N ARG A 123 -0.10 1.64 15.19
CA ARG A 123 -1.56 1.64 15.17
C ARG A 123 -2.11 0.44 14.40
N PHE A 124 -1.58 0.18 13.21
CA PHE A 124 -1.97 -0.96 12.41
C PHE A 124 -1.71 -2.29 13.15
N ALA A 125 -0.53 -2.44 13.76
CA ALA A 125 -0.16 -3.62 14.53
C ALA A 125 -1.12 -3.84 15.71
N ARG A 126 -1.36 -2.83 16.56
CA ARG A 126 -2.29 -2.95 17.69
C ARG A 126 -3.71 -3.37 17.27
N THR A 127 -4.14 -2.94 16.08
CA THR A 127 -5.49 -3.24 15.57
C THR A 127 -5.71 -4.73 15.38
N ILE A 128 -4.67 -5.55 15.17
CA ILE A 128 -4.83 -7.02 15.05
C ILE A 128 -5.42 -7.65 16.32
N GLY A 129 -5.23 -7.01 17.48
CA GLY A 129 -5.71 -7.47 18.78
C GLY A 129 -7.10 -6.97 19.15
N THR A 130 -7.54 -5.87 18.54
CA THR A 130 -8.81 -5.21 18.90
C THR A 130 -9.96 -5.58 17.98
N VAL A 131 -9.68 -6.10 16.79
CA VAL A 131 -10.72 -6.54 15.85
C VAL A 131 -11.15 -7.99 16.10
N PRO A 132 -12.41 -8.36 15.76
CA PRO A 132 -12.88 -9.73 15.79
C PRO A 132 -12.10 -10.64 14.83
N LEU A 133 -12.07 -11.94 15.13
CA LEU A 133 -11.53 -12.95 14.22
C LEU A 133 -12.27 -12.93 12.87
N GLY A 134 -11.54 -13.22 11.80
CA GLY A 134 -12.00 -13.10 10.43
C GLY A 134 -11.83 -11.70 9.84
N SER A 135 -11.45 -10.68 10.62
CA SER A 135 -11.28 -9.32 10.12
C SER A 135 -10.11 -9.19 9.13
N VAL A 136 -10.28 -8.35 8.11
CA VAL A 136 -9.28 -8.04 7.09
C VAL A 136 -8.72 -6.66 7.36
N LEU A 137 -7.41 -6.56 7.55
CA LEU A 137 -6.73 -5.28 7.77
C LEU A 137 -5.82 -4.98 6.58
N ARG A 138 -5.85 -3.74 6.10
CA ARG A 138 -4.97 -3.24 5.04
C ARG A 138 -4.35 -1.92 5.44
N VAL A 139 -3.06 -1.75 5.17
CA VAL A 139 -2.35 -0.49 5.36
C VAL A 139 -1.73 -0.04 4.06
N THR A 140 -1.70 1.27 3.83
CA THR A 140 -0.87 1.94 2.83
C THR A 140 0.07 2.87 3.58
N LEU A 141 1.36 2.82 3.27
CA LEU A 141 2.40 3.57 3.96
C LEU A 141 3.30 4.27 2.95
N ASN A 142 3.85 5.40 3.38
CA ASN A 142 4.86 6.10 2.61
C ASN A 142 6.14 5.28 2.48
N ALA A 143 6.63 5.12 1.26
CA ALA A 143 7.87 4.40 0.95
C ALA A 143 8.83 5.25 0.12
N ASN A 144 8.71 6.58 0.17
CA ASN A 144 9.68 7.47 -0.48
C ASN A 144 10.86 7.73 0.46
N PRO A 145 12.10 7.35 0.12
CA PRO A 145 13.27 7.60 0.98
C PRO A 145 13.55 9.09 1.20
N GLU A 146 13.05 9.99 0.36
CA GLU A 146 13.13 11.45 0.62
C GLU A 146 12.31 11.89 1.84
N SER A 147 11.38 11.07 2.32
CA SER A 147 10.62 11.32 3.56
C SER A 147 11.49 11.28 4.82
N LEU A 148 12.71 10.75 4.72
CA LEU A 148 13.72 10.73 5.78
C LEU A 148 14.50 12.06 5.85
N GLY A 149 14.26 12.97 4.91
CA GLY A 149 14.92 14.27 4.82
C GLY A 149 15.92 14.36 3.67
N LYS A 150 16.46 15.56 3.50
CA LYS A 150 17.53 15.89 2.55
C LYS A 150 18.71 16.42 3.37
N PRO A 151 19.87 15.75 3.36
CA PRO A 151 21.05 16.29 4.02
C PRO A 151 21.51 17.56 3.32
N GLU A 152 22.12 18.47 4.06
CA GLU A 152 22.81 19.62 3.46
C GLU A 152 24.04 19.14 2.66
N ALA A 153 24.42 19.88 1.62
CA ALA A 153 25.49 19.45 0.71
C ALA A 153 26.86 19.27 1.43
N ASN A 154 27.06 19.92 2.58
CA ASN A 154 28.26 19.80 3.40
C ASN A 154 28.21 18.63 4.40
N GLU A 155 27.06 17.98 4.62
CA GLU A 155 26.88 16.89 5.59
C GLU A 155 27.15 15.50 5.01
N VAL A 156 27.20 15.38 3.69
CA VAL A 156 27.36 14.10 2.99
C VAL A 156 28.48 14.14 1.97
N SER A 157 29.08 12.98 1.75
CA SER A 157 30.00 12.75 0.62
C SER A 157 29.22 12.40 -0.64
N VAL A 158 29.83 12.66 -1.79
CA VAL A 158 29.26 12.39 -3.12
C VAL A 158 30.02 11.23 -3.75
N GLU A 159 29.31 10.22 -4.21
CA GLU A 159 29.85 9.10 -4.98
C GLU A 159 29.16 9.07 -6.35
N ILE A 160 29.95 9.17 -7.43
CA ILE A 160 29.48 9.08 -8.82
C ILE A 160 30.36 8.06 -9.53
N ASP A 161 29.75 7.05 -10.16
CA ASP A 161 30.44 6.04 -10.97
C ASP A 161 31.66 5.37 -10.29
N GLY A 162 31.55 5.12 -8.98
CA GLY A 162 32.62 4.49 -8.18
C GLY A 162 33.74 5.43 -7.75
N ALA A 163 33.71 6.71 -8.15
CA ALA A 163 34.58 7.75 -7.63
C ALA A 163 33.93 8.45 -6.43
N ALA A 164 34.58 8.39 -5.27
CA ALA A 164 34.14 9.06 -4.05
C ALA A 164 34.81 10.43 -3.90
N SER A 165 34.10 11.41 -3.34
CA SER A 165 34.67 12.69 -2.95
C SER A 165 35.79 12.50 -1.91
N GLY A 166 36.78 13.41 -1.91
CA GLY A 166 37.94 13.30 -1.03
C GLY A 166 37.60 13.28 0.48
N ASP A 167 36.44 13.81 0.86
CA ASP A 167 35.90 13.86 2.22
C ASP A 167 35.04 12.63 2.59
N ARG A 168 34.98 11.59 1.75
CA ARG A 168 34.27 10.33 2.04
C ARG A 168 34.72 9.67 3.35
N LYS A 169 35.99 9.81 3.73
CA LYS A 169 36.53 9.29 4.99
C LYS A 169 35.88 9.95 6.22
N ASP A 170 35.38 11.17 6.07
CA ASP A 170 34.89 12.00 7.16
C ASP A 170 33.36 12.16 7.13
N LYS A 171 32.71 11.86 6.00
CA LYS A 171 31.26 12.10 5.81
C LYS A 171 30.50 10.89 5.26
N PRO A 172 29.28 10.63 5.78
CA PRO A 172 28.44 9.54 5.29
C PRO A 172 27.95 9.82 3.86
N THR A 173 27.57 8.78 3.13
CA THR A 173 26.77 8.94 1.91
C THR A 173 25.33 9.36 2.27
N VAL A 174 24.56 9.84 1.28
CA VAL A 174 23.13 10.14 1.46
C VAL A 174 22.36 8.93 1.99
N GLN A 175 22.71 7.73 1.53
CA GLN A 175 22.07 6.48 1.93
C GLN A 175 22.42 6.08 3.37
N GLU A 176 23.68 6.25 3.79
CA GLU A 176 24.10 6.03 5.18
C GLU A 176 23.42 7.03 6.13
N TRP A 177 23.34 8.30 5.73
CA TRP A 177 22.62 9.33 6.47
C TRP A 177 21.13 8.98 6.61
N ARG A 178 20.49 8.53 5.52
CA ARG A 178 19.09 8.08 5.53
C ARG A 178 18.89 6.85 6.40
N LEU A 179 19.82 5.89 6.39
CA LEU A 179 19.73 4.70 7.24
C LEU A 179 19.72 5.08 8.72
N ALA A 180 20.58 6.02 9.12
CA ALA A 180 20.61 6.53 10.48
C ALA A 180 19.27 7.21 10.86
N ARG A 181 18.72 8.04 9.97
CA ARG A 181 17.40 8.68 10.19
C ARG A 181 16.25 7.69 10.25
N PHE A 182 16.29 6.65 9.41
CA PHE A 182 15.29 5.60 9.43
C PHE A 182 15.35 4.84 10.75
N LYS A 183 16.56 4.48 11.21
CA LYS A 183 16.80 3.83 12.50
C LYS A 183 16.31 4.67 13.68
N GLU A 184 16.61 5.97 13.67
CA GLU A 184 16.10 6.92 14.66
C GLU A 184 14.57 6.94 14.68
N ARG A 185 13.93 7.04 13.50
CA ARG A 185 12.48 7.15 13.38
C ARG A 185 11.73 5.90 13.85
N VAL A 186 12.18 4.70 13.48
CA VAL A 186 11.48 3.44 13.82
C VAL A 186 11.93 2.82 15.14
N GLY A 187 13.03 3.31 15.75
CA GLY A 187 13.47 2.93 17.08
C GLY A 187 13.61 1.41 17.27
N GLN A 188 12.86 0.87 18.24
CA GLN A 188 12.89 -0.55 18.61
C GLN A 188 12.30 -1.49 17.54
N LEU A 189 11.65 -0.95 16.52
CA LEU A 189 11.12 -1.70 15.38
C LEU A 189 12.13 -1.75 14.22
N PHE A 190 13.37 -1.27 14.40
CA PHE A 190 14.39 -1.34 13.34
C PHE A 190 14.80 -2.80 13.06
N PRO A 191 14.58 -3.32 11.84
CA PRO A 191 14.94 -4.69 11.49
C PRO A 191 16.46 -4.88 11.42
N SER A 192 16.95 -6.03 11.89
CA SER A 192 18.36 -6.41 11.75
C SER A 192 18.75 -6.59 10.28
N GLY A 193 20.01 -6.29 9.94
CA GLY A 193 20.55 -6.52 8.60
C GLY A 193 20.07 -5.53 7.52
N LEU A 194 19.44 -4.41 7.88
CA LEU A 194 19.28 -3.30 6.94
C LEU A 194 20.60 -2.54 6.77
N SER A 195 20.84 -2.10 5.54
CA SER A 195 22.06 -1.41 5.11
C SER A 195 21.75 -0.12 4.35
N ALA A 196 22.79 0.65 4.02
CA ALA A 196 22.65 1.87 3.24
C ALA A 196 22.04 1.58 1.84
N GLU A 197 22.36 0.43 1.23
CA GLU A 197 21.81 0.03 -0.08
C GLU A 197 20.27 -0.08 -0.08
N ASP A 198 19.67 -0.31 1.10
CA ASP A 198 18.23 -0.42 1.24
C ASP A 198 17.53 0.95 1.25
N MET A 199 18.26 2.05 1.41
CA MET A 199 17.72 3.42 1.47
C MET A 199 17.59 4.07 0.08
N THR A 200 17.41 3.25 -0.95
CA THR A 200 17.21 3.65 -2.35
C THR A 200 15.72 3.65 -2.71
N GLN A 201 15.32 4.39 -3.76
CA GLN A 201 13.94 4.37 -4.26
C GLN A 201 13.44 2.94 -4.53
N LYS A 202 14.32 2.10 -5.08
CA LYS A 202 14.01 0.71 -5.42
C LYS A 202 13.82 -0.21 -4.21
N ARG A 203 14.53 0.01 -3.10
CA ARG A 203 14.59 -0.93 -1.96
C ARG A 203 13.91 -0.42 -0.68
N PHE A 204 13.73 0.89 -0.50
CA PHE A 204 13.25 1.45 0.77
C PHE A 204 11.86 0.96 1.17
N GLY A 205 10.95 0.74 0.21
CA GLY A 205 9.65 0.12 0.49
C GLY A 205 9.75 -1.25 1.16
N PHE A 206 10.75 -2.07 0.82
CA PHE A 206 10.99 -3.35 1.47
C PHE A 206 11.43 -3.16 2.92
N SER A 207 12.25 -2.14 3.20
CA SER A 207 12.62 -1.78 4.57
C SER A 207 11.41 -1.39 5.42
N VAL A 208 10.48 -0.60 4.86
CA VAL A 208 9.22 -0.22 5.52
C VAL A 208 8.36 -1.46 5.79
N LEU A 209 8.19 -2.34 4.81
CA LEU A 209 7.42 -3.58 4.97
C LEU A 209 8.03 -4.54 5.99
N ARG A 210 9.36 -4.58 6.13
CA ARG A 210 10.04 -5.34 7.18
C ARG A 210 9.77 -4.77 8.58
N VAL A 211 9.74 -3.45 8.74
CA VAL A 211 9.34 -2.79 10.01
C VAL A 211 7.89 -3.14 10.33
N LEU A 212 6.99 -3.02 9.36
CA LEU A 212 5.57 -3.34 9.50
C LEU A 212 5.37 -4.79 9.95
N LYS A 213 6.00 -5.73 9.26
CA LYS A 213 5.92 -7.15 9.58
C LYS A 213 6.43 -7.43 10.99
N LEU A 214 7.59 -6.86 11.37
CA LEU A 214 8.15 -7.02 12.71
C LEU A 214 7.21 -6.49 13.79
N ALA A 215 6.57 -5.34 13.57
CA ALA A 215 5.61 -4.76 14.52
C ALA A 215 4.39 -5.67 14.71
N VAL A 216 3.81 -6.15 13.60
CA VAL A 216 2.64 -7.06 13.63
C VAL A 216 3.01 -8.39 14.27
N GLU A 217 4.16 -8.97 13.96
CA GLU A 217 4.61 -10.24 14.55
C GLU A 217 4.84 -10.11 16.05
N LYS A 218 5.49 -9.02 16.50
CA LYS A 218 5.67 -8.74 17.93
C LYS A 218 4.32 -8.60 18.64
N GLU A 219 3.38 -7.88 18.05
CA GLU A 219 2.04 -7.70 18.63
C GLU A 219 1.27 -9.03 18.66
N ALA A 220 1.39 -9.85 17.62
CA ALA A 220 0.70 -11.15 17.55
C ALA A 220 1.11 -12.11 18.67
N LEU A 221 2.34 -11.99 19.21
CA LEU A 221 2.80 -12.82 20.34
C LEU A 221 1.97 -12.60 21.62
N ASN A 222 1.25 -11.48 21.73
CA ASN A 222 0.36 -11.20 22.86
C ASN A 222 -0.95 -12.00 22.82
N PHE A 223 -1.26 -12.65 21.69
CA PHE A 223 -2.54 -13.32 21.44
C PHE A 223 -2.33 -14.79 21.11
N ARG A 224 -2.96 -15.69 21.89
CA ARG A 224 -2.88 -17.15 21.68
C ARG A 224 -4.05 -17.72 20.88
N ASP A 225 -5.14 -16.96 20.78
CA ASP A 225 -6.39 -17.32 20.12
C ASP A 225 -6.38 -17.07 18.61
N ARG A 226 -5.40 -16.32 18.12
CA ARG A 226 -5.34 -15.86 16.73
C ARG A 226 -3.98 -16.07 16.09
N GLN A 227 -4.02 -16.14 14.77
CA GLN A 227 -2.86 -16.10 13.89
C GLN A 227 -3.04 -15.03 12.81
N ILE A 228 -1.92 -14.60 12.23
CA ILE A 228 -1.89 -13.57 11.19
C ILE A 228 -1.59 -14.21 9.84
N VAL A 229 -2.52 -14.09 8.90
CA VAL A 229 -2.33 -14.53 7.51
C VAL A 229 -2.09 -13.31 6.63
N TRP A 230 -0.85 -13.05 6.25
CA TRP A 230 -0.52 -12.06 5.22
C TRP A 230 -1.04 -12.54 3.86
N ALA A 231 -1.75 -11.66 3.15
CA ALA A 231 -2.49 -12.04 1.95
C ALA A 231 -2.08 -11.29 0.68
N LEU A 232 -1.66 -10.04 0.82
CA LEU A 232 -1.24 -9.20 -0.30
C LEU A 232 -0.31 -8.10 0.21
N ALA A 233 0.86 -7.96 -0.40
CA ALA A 233 1.72 -6.80 -0.24
C ALA A 233 2.15 -6.25 -1.60
N THR A 234 2.18 -4.93 -1.74
CA THR A 234 2.61 -4.27 -2.97
C THR A 234 3.57 -3.12 -2.69
N HIS A 235 4.39 -2.79 -3.67
CA HIS A 235 5.26 -1.62 -3.69
C HIS A 235 5.12 -0.95 -5.05
N TYR A 236 4.72 0.33 -5.05
CA TYR A 236 4.42 1.06 -6.28
C TYR A 236 4.82 2.53 -6.20
N LYS A 237 4.89 3.21 -7.35
CA LYS A 237 5.17 4.65 -7.42
C LYS A 237 4.32 5.32 -8.49
N ASP A 238 3.44 6.23 -8.06
CA ASP A 238 2.73 7.17 -8.94
C ASP A 238 3.05 8.60 -8.46
N GLY A 239 4.26 9.04 -8.75
CA GLY A 239 4.88 10.24 -8.14
C GLY A 239 5.57 9.92 -6.82
N GLN A 240 4.81 9.53 -5.81
CA GLN A 240 5.35 9.10 -4.52
C GLN A 240 5.38 7.57 -4.42
N ALA A 241 6.51 7.02 -3.96
CA ALA A 241 6.63 5.60 -3.66
C ALA A 241 5.82 5.25 -2.41
N MET A 242 5.01 4.20 -2.50
CA MET A 242 4.10 3.71 -1.47
C MET A 242 4.22 2.19 -1.36
N VAL A 243 4.01 1.66 -0.17
CA VAL A 243 3.81 0.23 0.05
C VAL A 243 2.44 -0.04 0.62
N THR A 244 1.87 -1.19 0.30
CA THR A 244 0.66 -1.68 0.94
C THR A 244 0.89 -3.08 1.48
N ALA A 245 0.14 -3.43 2.52
CA ALA A 245 0.07 -4.79 3.00
C ALA A 245 -1.33 -5.06 3.56
N ALA A 246 -1.87 -6.24 3.28
CA ALA A 246 -3.13 -6.73 3.77
C ALA A 246 -2.94 -8.07 4.47
N LEU A 247 -3.63 -8.24 5.59
CA LEU A 247 -3.64 -9.45 6.40
C LEU A 247 -5.08 -9.79 6.81
N VAL A 248 -5.27 -11.05 7.20
CA VAL A 248 -6.50 -11.52 7.85
C VAL A 248 -6.14 -12.01 9.25
N VAL A 249 -6.88 -11.54 10.25
CA VAL A 249 -6.77 -12.01 11.64
C VAL A 249 -7.62 -13.28 11.78
N CYS A 250 -6.99 -14.45 11.82
CA CYS A 250 -7.69 -15.73 11.81
C CYS A 250 -7.64 -16.39 13.19
N ALA A 251 -8.56 -17.32 13.48
CA ALA A 251 -8.41 -18.18 14.65
C ALA A 251 -7.09 -18.97 14.57
N ALA A 252 -6.47 -19.28 15.71
CA ALA A 252 -5.17 -19.95 15.76
C ALA A 252 -5.13 -21.33 15.07
N ASP A 253 -6.27 -21.99 14.93
CA ASP A 253 -6.46 -23.29 14.28
C ASP A 253 -7.08 -23.20 12.86
N ASP A 254 -7.43 -22.00 12.38
CA ASP A 254 -7.97 -21.81 11.02
C ASP A 254 -6.88 -22.03 9.96
N SER A 255 -7.16 -22.93 9.01
CA SER A 255 -6.32 -23.13 7.82
C SER A 255 -6.98 -22.65 6.54
N VAL A 256 -8.30 -22.39 6.57
CA VAL A 256 -9.13 -22.09 5.40
C VAL A 256 -8.63 -20.83 4.70
N VAL A 257 -8.42 -19.76 5.44
CA VAL A 257 -7.95 -18.49 4.86
C VAL A 257 -6.54 -18.65 4.29
N GLY A 258 -5.66 -19.34 5.02
CA GLY A 258 -4.30 -19.62 4.59
C GLY A 258 -4.25 -20.36 3.25
N ASP A 259 -5.06 -21.40 3.08
CA ASP A 259 -5.11 -22.21 1.87
C ASP A 259 -5.74 -21.46 0.69
N LEU A 260 -6.81 -20.68 0.96
CA LEU A 260 -7.42 -19.82 -0.05
C LEU A 260 -6.40 -18.83 -0.60
N VAL A 261 -5.66 -18.13 0.28
CA VAL A 261 -4.68 -17.13 -0.17
C VAL A 261 -3.48 -17.82 -0.84
N LYS A 262 -2.94 -18.93 -0.33
CA LYS A 262 -1.81 -19.64 -0.98
C LYS A 262 -2.10 -20.07 -2.42
N GLY A 263 -3.34 -20.46 -2.72
CA GLY A 263 -3.75 -20.82 -4.08
C GLY A 263 -4.02 -19.64 -5.02
N TRP A 264 -3.78 -18.39 -4.59
CA TRP A 264 -4.05 -17.20 -5.39
C TRP A 264 -2.79 -16.70 -6.10
N GLU A 265 -2.87 -16.45 -7.41
CA GLU A 265 -1.72 -15.99 -8.22
C GLU A 265 -1.10 -14.67 -7.74
N PHE A 266 -1.88 -13.84 -7.05
CA PHE A 266 -1.43 -12.55 -6.52
C PHE A 266 -1.14 -12.58 -5.02
N ASN A 267 -1.07 -13.76 -4.40
CA ASN A 267 -0.54 -13.85 -3.04
C ASN A 267 0.86 -13.23 -2.98
N SER A 268 1.05 -12.33 -2.03
CA SER A 268 2.35 -11.80 -1.66
C SER A 268 2.36 -11.43 -0.18
N THR A 269 3.53 -11.55 0.43
CA THR A 269 3.76 -11.16 1.82
C THR A 269 4.65 -9.93 1.88
N PRO A 270 4.77 -9.25 3.04
CA PRO A 270 5.72 -8.16 3.23
C PRO A 270 7.19 -8.51 2.87
N ASP A 271 7.57 -9.78 2.86
CA ASP A 271 8.93 -10.21 2.46
C ASP A 271 9.14 -10.17 0.95
N ALA A 272 8.08 -10.40 0.18
CA ALA A 272 8.09 -10.49 -1.28
C ALA A 272 6.89 -9.74 -1.89
N PRO A 273 6.78 -8.41 -1.70
CA PRO A 273 5.69 -7.62 -2.26
C PRO A 273 5.72 -7.62 -3.79
N HIS A 274 4.55 -7.56 -4.41
CA HIS A 274 4.45 -7.29 -5.84
C HIS A 274 4.93 -5.88 -6.13
N ARG A 275 5.86 -5.75 -7.08
CA ARG A 275 6.24 -4.44 -7.61
C ARG A 275 5.29 -4.04 -8.72
N LEU A 276 4.48 -3.01 -8.46
CA LEU A 276 3.59 -2.43 -9.46
C LEU A 276 4.33 -1.24 -10.09
N ASP A 277 5.00 -1.55 -11.19
CA ASP A 277 5.83 -0.62 -11.97
C ASP A 277 5.40 -0.68 -13.44
N LEU A 278 4.14 -0.33 -13.67
CA LEU A 278 3.52 -0.46 -14.99
C LEU A 278 4.05 0.60 -15.94
N PRO A 279 4.38 0.23 -17.20
CA PRO A 279 4.77 1.21 -18.19
C PRO A 279 3.63 2.16 -18.54
N ALA A 280 4.01 3.36 -18.97
CA ALA A 280 3.11 4.20 -19.76
C ALA A 280 3.01 3.59 -21.16
N LEU A 281 1.79 3.23 -21.56
CA LEU A 281 1.50 2.62 -22.86
C LEU A 281 0.40 3.41 -23.57
N SER A 282 0.57 3.61 -24.87
CA SER A 282 -0.52 3.94 -25.77
C SER A 282 -1.48 2.75 -25.92
N THR A 283 -2.69 3.02 -26.41
CA THR A 283 -3.68 1.97 -26.69
C THR A 283 -3.14 0.88 -27.62
N LEU A 284 -2.39 1.26 -28.66
CA LEU A 284 -1.86 0.30 -29.63
C LEU A 284 -0.73 -0.54 -29.04
N GLU A 285 0.16 0.06 -28.23
CA GLU A 285 1.21 -0.67 -27.53
C GLU A 285 0.60 -1.70 -26.56
N ARG A 286 -0.40 -1.30 -25.78
CA ARG A 286 -1.15 -2.19 -24.90
C ARG A 286 -1.76 -3.37 -25.67
N LEU A 287 -2.55 -3.09 -26.71
CA LEU A 287 -3.19 -4.13 -27.52
C LEU A 287 -2.16 -5.07 -28.18
N THR A 288 -1.02 -4.52 -28.61
CA THR A 288 0.08 -5.32 -29.15
C THR A 288 0.66 -6.25 -28.08
N MET A 289 0.87 -5.75 -26.87
CA MET A 289 1.37 -6.55 -25.74
C MET A 289 0.38 -7.62 -25.26
N GLU A 290 -0.92 -7.37 -25.36
CA GLU A 290 -1.97 -8.33 -25.00
C GLU A 290 -2.16 -9.42 -26.06
N SER A 291 -1.95 -9.10 -27.34
CA SER A 291 -2.22 -10.01 -28.46
C SER A 291 -0.99 -10.79 -28.96
N ASN A 292 0.21 -10.56 -28.41
CA ASN A 292 1.45 -11.19 -28.89
C ASN A 292 2.35 -11.64 -27.74
N ASP A 293 2.87 -12.86 -27.83
CA ASP A 293 3.85 -13.37 -26.87
C ASP A 293 5.25 -12.75 -27.09
N GLU A 294 5.64 -12.53 -28.35
CA GLU A 294 6.93 -11.95 -28.77
C GLU A 294 6.87 -10.42 -28.93
N VAL A 295 6.50 -9.75 -27.84
CA VAL A 295 6.34 -8.28 -27.79
C VAL A 295 7.56 -7.53 -28.34
N GLY A 296 8.78 -7.96 -27.98
CA GLY A 296 10.02 -7.30 -28.38
C GLY A 296 10.27 -7.29 -29.89
N ALA A 297 9.82 -8.33 -30.61
CA ALA A 297 9.93 -8.40 -32.05
C ALA A 297 8.91 -7.50 -32.76
N LYS A 298 7.73 -7.28 -32.15
CA LYS A 298 6.62 -6.50 -32.73
C LYS A 298 6.75 -5.00 -32.49
N MET A 299 7.16 -4.59 -31.29
CA MET A 299 7.23 -3.16 -30.96
C MET A 299 8.45 -2.49 -31.60
N ALA A 300 9.51 -3.21 -31.96
CA ALA A 300 10.74 -2.66 -32.59
C ALA A 300 11.44 -1.52 -31.82
N PHE A 301 11.02 -1.22 -30.60
CA PHE A 301 11.65 -0.30 -29.65
C PHE A 301 11.60 -0.88 -28.23
N LYS A 302 12.41 -0.31 -27.32
CA LYS A 302 12.42 -0.68 -25.90
C LYS A 302 11.59 0.30 -25.09
N LEU A 303 10.75 -0.21 -24.21
CA LEU A 303 10.07 0.61 -23.21
C LEU A 303 11.09 1.06 -22.15
N PRO A 304 11.02 2.32 -21.69
CA PRO A 304 11.90 2.81 -20.65
C PRO A 304 11.59 2.12 -19.31
N LYS A 305 12.64 1.87 -18.51
CA LYS A 305 12.47 1.46 -17.12
C LYS A 305 12.21 2.69 -16.24
N SER A 306 11.38 2.53 -15.22
CA SER A 306 11.24 3.57 -14.19
C SER A 306 12.37 3.50 -13.16
N ASP A 307 12.35 4.41 -12.19
CA ASP A 307 13.25 4.39 -11.02
C ASP A 307 13.13 3.11 -10.16
N MET A 308 12.02 2.39 -10.28
CA MET A 308 11.81 1.09 -9.62
C MET A 308 12.54 -0.04 -10.36
N GLY A 309 12.84 0.17 -11.64
CA GLY A 309 13.76 -0.63 -12.43
C GLY A 309 13.24 -2.02 -12.79
N GLU A 310 11.93 -2.23 -12.79
CA GLU A 310 11.34 -3.48 -13.25
C GLU A 310 11.39 -3.58 -14.78
N ASP A 311 11.25 -4.79 -15.30
CA ASP A 311 11.08 -5.00 -16.74
C ASP A 311 9.64 -4.66 -17.15
N PRO A 312 9.41 -3.65 -18.01
CA PRO A 312 8.07 -3.18 -18.34
C PRO A 312 7.16 -4.26 -18.94
N ILE A 313 7.74 -5.15 -19.76
CA ILE A 313 6.98 -6.22 -20.43
C ILE A 313 6.54 -7.27 -19.40
N THR A 314 7.46 -7.67 -18.52
CA THR A 314 7.19 -8.65 -17.45
C THR A 314 6.11 -8.16 -16.50
N VAL A 315 6.22 -6.91 -16.03
CA VAL A 315 5.21 -6.32 -15.12
C VAL A 315 3.86 -6.20 -15.81
N PHE A 316 3.83 -5.73 -17.06
CA PHE A 316 2.59 -5.65 -17.83
C PHE A 316 1.94 -7.02 -17.98
N LYS A 317 2.67 -8.05 -18.43
CA LYS A 317 2.13 -9.41 -18.60
C LYS A 317 1.53 -10.00 -17.32
N LYS A 318 2.05 -9.59 -16.15
CA LYS A 318 1.51 -10.03 -14.86
C LYS A 318 0.19 -9.35 -14.49
N PHE A 319 0.02 -8.07 -14.83
CA PHE A 319 -1.10 -7.25 -14.34
C PHE A 319 -2.04 -6.70 -15.43
N TYR A 320 -1.84 -7.04 -16.70
CA TYR A 320 -2.61 -6.46 -17.82
C TYR A 320 -4.13 -6.60 -17.67
N ARG A 321 -4.60 -7.73 -17.10
CA ARG A 321 -6.03 -8.02 -16.87
C ARG A 321 -6.72 -7.02 -15.96
N ILE A 322 -5.96 -6.35 -15.10
CA ILE A 322 -6.43 -5.34 -14.15
C ILE A 322 -5.83 -3.96 -14.44
N TYR A 323 -5.12 -3.81 -15.56
CA TYR A 323 -4.53 -2.54 -15.97
C TYR A 323 -5.63 -1.57 -16.42
N PRO A 324 -5.76 -0.39 -15.80
CA PRO A 324 -6.87 0.51 -16.06
C PRO A 324 -6.83 1.05 -17.49
N HIS A 325 -8.00 1.30 -18.06
CA HIS A 325 -8.14 2.07 -19.29
C HIS A 325 -8.78 3.42 -18.97
N PHE A 326 -8.05 4.50 -19.21
CA PHE A 326 -8.56 5.85 -19.03
C PHE A 326 -8.95 6.39 -20.40
N SER A 327 -10.26 6.43 -20.68
CA SER A 327 -10.81 7.06 -21.86
C SER A 327 -11.67 8.26 -21.48
N ARG A 328 -11.70 9.26 -22.37
CA ARG A 328 -12.63 10.39 -22.23
C ARG A 328 -14.04 9.86 -22.49
N VAL A 329 -14.94 10.07 -21.53
CA VAL A 329 -16.38 9.95 -21.76
C VAL A 329 -16.86 11.35 -22.12
N GLU A 330 -17.34 11.54 -23.35
CA GLU A 330 -18.13 12.73 -23.68
C GLU A 330 -19.52 12.52 -23.07
N LEU A 331 -19.84 13.36 -22.08
CA LEU A 331 -21.12 13.35 -21.36
C LEU A 331 -22.08 14.35 -21.99
#